data_AF-A0A0Q7TC73-F1
#
_entry.id   AF-A0A0Q7TC73-F1
#
_cell.length_a   1.000
_cell.length_b   1.000
_cell.length_c   1.000
_cell.angle_alpha   90.00
_cell.angle_beta   90.00
_cell.angle_gamma   90.00
#
_symmetry.space_group_name_H-M   'P 1'
#
loop_
_entity.id
_entity.type
_entity.pdbx_description
1 polymer ?
#
loop_
_entity_poly.entity_id
_entity_poly.type
_entity_poly.pdbx_seq_one_letter_code
_entity_poly.pdbx_strand_id
1 'polypeptide(L)'
;MTPARALLIGLGAAALAGCGLLAPPVKVSPLERLGEVGRGRTLAQARCAACHAISGTGPSRDPQAPPFTQVARRYADQRLDWELEAISQVGHYAMPAKALSPSEMRDLDAYVRSLTPRGDASPAV
;
A
#
# COMPACT_ATOMS: atom_id res chain seq x y z
N MET A 1 70.91 -22.41 -24.13
CA MET A 1 70.81 -21.86 -22.76
C MET A 1 70.02 -20.56 -22.84
N THR A 2 68.72 -20.60 -22.53
CA THR A 2 67.83 -19.43 -22.34
C THR A 2 67.89 -18.98 -20.87
N PRO A 3 67.69 -17.69 -20.56
CA PRO A 3 66.39 -17.22 -20.07
C PRO A 3 66.10 -15.75 -20.49
N ALA A 4 64.96 -15.09 -20.30
CA ALA A 4 63.62 -15.40 -19.82
C ALA A 4 62.72 -14.29 -20.40
N ARG A 5 61.47 -14.64 -20.71
CA ARG A 5 60.43 -13.68 -21.13
C ARG A 5 59.89 -12.98 -19.88
N ALA A 6 60.01 -11.66 -19.83
CA ALA A 6 59.32 -10.85 -18.83
C ALA A 6 57.86 -10.66 -19.26
N LEU A 7 56.95 -11.30 -18.53
CA LEU A 7 55.51 -11.10 -18.63
C LEU A 7 55.15 -9.85 -17.80
N LEU A 8 54.76 -8.75 -18.44
CA LEU A 8 54.18 -7.61 -17.74
C LEU A 8 52.66 -7.76 -17.72
N ILE A 9 52.15 -8.25 -16.60
CA ILE A 9 50.74 -8.14 -16.22
C ILE A 9 50.58 -6.74 -15.59
N GLY A 10 49.89 -5.85 -16.29
CA GLY A 10 49.62 -4.48 -15.83
C GLY A 10 48.12 -4.21 -15.70
N LEU A 11 47.71 -3.96 -14.46
CA LEU A 11 46.39 -3.58 -13.93
C LEU A 11 45.58 -2.57 -14.75
N GLY A 12 44.25 -2.70 -14.67
CA GLY A 12 43.32 -1.59 -14.93
C GLY A 12 41.86 -1.97 -14.74
N ALA A 13 41.38 -1.97 -13.48
CA ALA A 13 39.99 -2.16 -13.15
C ALA A 13 39.12 -1.06 -13.80
N ALA A 14 38.33 -1.43 -14.82
CA ALA A 14 37.27 -0.56 -15.33
C ALA A 14 36.13 -0.57 -14.30
N ALA A 15 36.07 0.47 -13.47
CA ALA A 15 35.00 0.71 -12.53
C ALA A 15 33.66 0.72 -13.27
N LEU A 16 32.79 -0.23 -12.96
CA LEU A 16 31.37 -0.19 -13.30
C LEU A 16 30.77 0.99 -12.51
N ALA A 17 30.79 2.18 -13.11
CA ALA A 17 30.04 3.33 -12.64
C ALA A 17 28.54 3.04 -12.83
N GLY A 18 27.96 2.27 -11.91
CA GLY A 18 26.52 2.07 -11.79
C GLY A 18 25.86 3.38 -11.41
N CYS A 19 25.38 4.12 -12.40
CA CYS A 19 24.55 5.30 -12.21
C CYS A 19 23.14 4.86 -11.78
N GLY A 20 23.01 4.41 -10.53
CA GLY A 20 21.72 4.21 -9.90
C GLY A 20 21.19 5.57 -9.44
N LEU A 21 20.27 6.17 -10.19
CA LEU A 21 19.47 7.28 -9.69
C LEU A 21 18.61 6.76 -8.52
N LEU A 22 19.12 6.88 -7.30
CA LEU A 22 18.27 6.83 -6.11
C LEU A 22 17.42 8.10 -6.13
N ALA A 23 16.24 8.02 -6.73
CA ALA A 23 15.23 9.03 -6.53
C ALA A 23 14.87 9.06 -5.04
N PRO A 24 14.81 10.24 -4.40
CA PRO A 24 14.39 10.33 -3.01
C PRO A 24 12.96 9.80 -2.85
N PRO A 25 12.62 9.19 -1.70
CA PRO A 25 11.25 8.76 -1.45
C PRO A 25 10.31 9.95 -1.53
N VAL A 26 9.24 9.82 -2.33
CA VAL A 26 8.20 10.85 -2.45
C VAL A 26 7.48 10.96 -1.11
N LYS A 27 7.64 12.08 -0.42
CA LYS A 27 6.86 12.38 0.79
C LYS A 27 5.48 12.85 0.37
N VAL A 28 4.45 12.12 0.76
CA VAL A 28 3.05 12.52 0.58
C VAL A 28 2.72 13.58 1.63
N SER A 29 2.20 14.74 1.21
CA SER A 29 1.84 15.79 2.15
C SER A 29 0.63 15.38 3.03
N PRO A 30 0.50 15.92 4.25
CA PRO A 30 -0.67 15.67 5.08
C PRO A 30 -2.00 16.05 4.39
N LEU A 31 -1.99 17.13 3.59
CA LEU A 31 -3.17 17.57 2.84
C LEU A 31 -3.57 16.58 1.76
N GLU A 32 -2.59 16.02 1.04
CA GLU A 32 -2.89 14.98 0.04
C GLU A 32 -3.44 13.72 0.70
N ARG A 33 -2.88 13.30 1.83
CA ARG A 33 -3.42 12.15 2.59
C ARG A 33 -4.86 12.37 3.04
N LEU A 34 -5.20 13.58 3.48
CA LEU A 34 -6.60 13.93 3.80
C LEU A 34 -7.50 13.86 2.56
N GLY A 35 -6.97 14.27 1.40
CA GLY A 35 -7.62 14.10 0.10
C GLY A 35 -7.88 12.64 -0.24
N GLU A 36 -6.87 11.78 -0.11
CA GLU A 36 -6.98 10.31 -0.30
C GLU A 36 -8.06 9.70 0.59
N VAL A 37 -8.07 10.05 1.88
CA VAL A 37 -9.09 9.61 2.84
C VAL A 37 -10.50 10.03 2.40
N GLY A 38 -10.66 11.27 1.95
CA GLY A 38 -11.96 11.79 1.48
C GLY A 38 -12.48 11.08 0.23
N ARG A 39 -11.59 10.86 -0.75
CA ARG A 39 -11.91 10.11 -1.98
C ARG A 39 -12.23 8.64 -1.65
N GLY A 40 -11.43 8.02 -0.78
CA GLY A 40 -11.63 6.65 -0.33
C GLY A 40 -12.95 6.44 0.39
N ARG A 41 -13.34 7.39 1.26
CA ARG A 41 -14.65 7.37 1.91
C ARG A 41 -15.79 7.42 0.90
N THR A 42 -15.70 8.32 -0.08
CA THR A 42 -16.70 8.48 -1.14
C THR A 42 -16.83 7.19 -1.96
N LEU A 43 -15.70 6.58 -2.31
CA LEU A 43 -15.67 5.33 -3.05
C LEU A 43 -16.25 4.17 -2.23
N ALA A 44 -15.88 4.05 -0.96
CA ALA A 44 -16.40 3.04 -0.05
C ALA A 44 -17.92 3.14 0.09
N GLN A 45 -18.45 4.36 0.19
CA GLN A 45 -19.89 4.62 0.25
C GLN A 45 -20.60 4.11 -1.01
N ALA A 46 -20.03 4.38 -2.19
CA ALA A 46 -20.63 3.99 -3.45
C ALA A 46 -20.53 2.47 -3.72
N ARG A 47 -19.43 1.81 -3.30
CA ARG A 47 -19.06 0.48 -3.83
C ARG A 47 -18.96 -0.63 -2.78
N CYS A 48 -18.83 -0.28 -1.50
CA CYS A 48 -18.55 -1.24 -0.42
C CYS A 48 -19.68 -1.29 0.63
N ALA A 49 -20.42 -0.19 0.81
CA ALA A 49 -21.46 -0.04 1.83
C ALA A 49 -22.68 -0.96 1.68
N ALA A 50 -22.84 -1.62 0.53
CA ALA A 50 -23.90 -2.60 0.32
C ALA A 50 -23.76 -3.81 1.26
N CYS A 51 -22.52 -4.18 1.61
CA CYS A 51 -22.22 -5.30 2.51
C CYS A 51 -21.55 -4.84 3.79
N HIS A 52 -20.51 -3.99 3.70
CA HIS A 52 -19.70 -3.59 4.85
C HIS A 52 -20.29 -2.40 5.59
N ALA A 53 -20.17 -2.40 6.93
CA ALA A 53 -20.21 -1.18 7.71
C ALA A 53 -18.93 -0.40 7.45
N ILE A 54 -19.04 0.60 6.59
CA ILE A 54 -17.90 1.43 6.18
C ILE A 54 -17.68 2.64 7.09
N SER A 55 -18.69 3.00 7.88
CA SER A 55 -18.59 4.05 8.89
C SER A 55 -17.84 3.52 10.11
N GLY A 56 -17.23 4.40 10.89
CA GLY A 56 -16.49 4.06 12.10
C GLY A 56 -17.30 3.37 13.21
N THR A 57 -18.59 3.05 12.98
CA THR A 57 -19.54 2.58 14.00
C THR A 57 -20.55 1.62 13.39
N GLY A 58 -21.01 0.66 14.20
CA GLY A 58 -22.13 -0.22 13.87
C GLY A 58 -21.75 -1.51 13.13
N PRO A 59 -22.70 -2.47 13.05
CA PRO A 59 -22.50 -3.74 12.36
C PRO A 59 -22.69 -3.58 10.85
N SER A 60 -22.03 -4.47 10.10
CA SER A 60 -22.21 -4.60 8.65
C SER A 60 -23.61 -5.07 8.27
N ARG A 61 -24.04 -4.72 7.05
CA ARG A 61 -25.31 -5.20 6.48
C ARG A 61 -25.27 -6.70 6.21
N ASP A 62 -24.13 -7.17 5.72
CA ASP A 62 -23.81 -8.59 5.65
C ASP A 62 -23.02 -8.98 6.91
N PRO A 63 -23.53 -9.89 7.76
CA PRO A 63 -22.83 -10.33 8.97
C PRO A 63 -21.46 -10.99 8.73
N GLN A 64 -21.22 -11.53 7.52
CA GLN A 64 -19.92 -12.10 7.14
C GLN A 64 -18.93 -11.04 6.62
N ALA A 65 -19.42 -9.84 6.28
CA ALA A 65 -18.58 -8.73 5.87
C ALA A 65 -18.06 -7.99 7.11
N PRO A 66 -16.75 -8.00 7.41
CA PRO A 66 -16.24 -7.29 8.58
C PRO A 66 -16.45 -5.77 8.45
N PRO A 67 -16.84 -5.05 9.51
CA PRO A 67 -16.84 -3.59 9.51
C PRO A 67 -15.44 -3.05 9.18
N PHE A 68 -15.37 -1.92 8.49
CA PHE A 68 -14.08 -1.34 8.09
C PHE A 68 -13.17 -1.03 9.29
N THR A 69 -13.72 -0.74 10.47
CA THR A 69 -12.91 -0.58 11.69
C THR A 69 -12.20 -1.87 12.12
N GLN A 70 -12.80 -3.03 11.86
CA GLN A 70 -12.18 -4.32 12.10
C GLN A 70 -11.08 -4.60 11.06
N VAL A 71 -11.34 -4.27 9.78
CA VAL A 71 -10.33 -4.34 8.72
C VAL A 71 -9.14 -3.44 9.06
N ALA A 72 -9.40 -2.19 9.45
CA ALA A 72 -8.38 -1.22 9.85
C ALA A 72 -7.47 -1.76 10.97
N ARG A 73 -8.06 -2.33 12.02
CA ARG A 73 -7.30 -2.96 13.11
C ARG A 73 -6.52 -4.18 12.65
N ARG A 74 -7.11 -5.03 11.81
CA ARG A 74 -6.44 -6.25 11.31
C ARG A 74 -5.22 -5.92 10.46
N TYR A 75 -5.32 -4.90 9.62
CA TYR A 75 -4.27 -4.52 8.67
C TYR A 75 -3.44 -3.30 9.11
N ALA A 76 -3.48 -2.93 10.41
CA ALA A 76 -2.74 -1.78 10.92
C ALA A 76 -1.26 -1.81 10.50
N ASP A 77 -0.62 -2.98 10.65
CA ASP A 77 0.78 -3.23 10.30
C ASP A 77 0.94 -4.20 9.12
N GLN A 78 -0.12 -4.42 8.33
CA GLN A 78 -0.13 -5.37 7.22
C GLN A 78 -0.41 -4.69 5.87
N ARG A 79 -0.19 -5.43 4.78
CA ARG A 79 -0.35 -4.99 3.39
C ARG A 79 -1.82 -5.07 2.94
N LEU A 80 -2.65 -4.14 3.42
CA LEU A 80 -4.04 -4.01 2.96
C LEU A 80 -4.12 -3.71 1.46
N ASP A 81 -3.13 -3.00 0.91
CA ASP A 81 -3.02 -2.75 -0.53
C ASP A 81 -2.94 -4.05 -1.36
N TRP A 82 -2.24 -5.07 -0.87
CA TRP A 82 -2.22 -6.39 -1.52
C TRP A 82 -3.58 -7.09 -1.44
N GLU A 83 -4.27 -7.00 -0.30
CA GLU A 83 -5.62 -7.55 -0.19
C GLU A 83 -6.60 -6.84 -1.15
N LEU A 84 -6.50 -5.51 -1.27
CA LEU A 84 -7.31 -4.73 -2.21
C LEU A 84 -7.02 -5.11 -3.66
N GLU A 85 -5.76 -5.41 -3.99
CA GLU A 85 -5.39 -5.92 -5.31
C GLU A 85 -5.99 -7.30 -5.58
N ALA A 86 -5.93 -8.21 -4.61
CA ALA A 86 -6.55 -9.53 -4.72
C ALA A 86 -8.08 -9.43 -4.87
N ILE A 87 -8.73 -8.62 -4.04
CA ILE A 87 -10.15 -8.30 -4.13
C ILE A 87 -10.50 -7.69 -5.49
N SER A 88 -9.61 -6.88 -6.06
CA SER A 88 -9.83 -6.26 -7.38
C SER A 88 -9.85 -7.28 -8.51
N GLN A 89 -8.96 -8.28 -8.45
CA GLN A 89 -8.81 -9.27 -9.50
C GLN A 89 -9.76 -10.45 -9.36
N VAL A 90 -9.89 -11.01 -8.15
CA VAL A 90 -10.59 -12.29 -7.91
C VAL A 90 -11.64 -12.24 -6.82
N GLY A 91 -11.73 -11.15 -6.05
CA GLY A 91 -12.60 -11.06 -4.88
C GLY A 91 -12.05 -11.83 -3.68
N HIS A 92 -12.89 -12.06 -2.67
CA HIS A 92 -12.50 -12.78 -1.45
C HIS A 92 -13.73 -13.40 -0.75
N TYR A 93 -13.73 -14.74 -0.56
CA TYR A 93 -14.91 -15.47 -0.06
C TYR A 93 -16.20 -15.10 -0.83
N ALA A 94 -17.24 -14.63 -0.13
CA ALA A 94 -18.49 -14.17 -0.70
C ALA A 94 -18.42 -12.73 -1.27
N MET A 95 -17.31 -12.01 -1.06
CA MET A 95 -17.09 -10.70 -1.64
C MET A 95 -16.73 -10.86 -3.13
N PRO A 96 -17.57 -10.41 -4.06
CA PRO A 96 -17.25 -10.47 -5.48
C PRO A 96 -16.10 -9.53 -5.81
N ALA A 97 -15.41 -9.80 -6.93
CA ALA A 97 -14.35 -8.93 -7.42
C ALA A 97 -14.84 -7.48 -7.54
N LYS A 98 -14.00 -6.53 -7.09
CA LYS A 98 -14.29 -5.09 -7.18
C LYS A 98 -13.21 -4.45 -8.02
N ALA A 99 -13.48 -4.22 -9.31
CA ALA A 99 -12.49 -3.58 -10.19
C ALA A 99 -12.06 -2.21 -9.65
N LEU A 100 -10.82 -2.11 -9.16
CA LEU A 100 -10.23 -0.91 -8.59
C LEU A 100 -8.99 -0.55 -9.39
N SER A 101 -8.87 0.73 -9.74
CA SER A 101 -7.63 1.31 -10.25
C SER A 101 -6.59 1.44 -9.13
N PRO A 102 -5.29 1.59 -9.47
CA PRO A 102 -4.25 1.82 -8.46
C PRO A 102 -4.50 3.03 -7.55
N SER A 103 -5.09 4.11 -8.08
CA SER A 103 -5.45 5.29 -7.26
C SER A 103 -6.61 5.02 -6.32
N GLU A 104 -7.64 4.30 -6.79
CA GLU A 104 -8.77 3.92 -5.94
C GLU A 104 -8.35 2.98 -4.80
N MET A 105 -7.41 2.06 -5.06
CA MET A 105 -6.84 1.20 -4.01
C MET A 105 -6.09 2.02 -2.95
N ARG A 106 -5.28 3.00 -3.36
CA ARG A 106 -4.59 3.91 -2.42
C ARG A 106 -5.58 4.72 -1.60
N ASP A 107 -6.60 5.29 -2.24
CA ASP A 107 -7.62 6.08 -1.57
C ASP A 107 -8.40 5.22 -0.54
N LEU A 108 -8.78 3.99 -0.90
CA LEU A 108 -9.43 3.05 0.02
C LEU A 108 -8.53 2.63 1.18
N ASP A 109 -7.27 2.29 0.92
CA ASP A 109 -6.29 1.96 1.96
C ASP A 109 -6.15 3.12 2.96
N ALA A 110 -5.99 4.35 2.46
CA ALA A 110 -5.92 5.56 3.27
C ALA A 110 -7.19 5.73 4.13
N TYR A 111 -8.37 5.58 3.53
CA TYR A 111 -9.64 5.69 4.26
C TYR A 111 -9.77 4.61 5.34
N VAL A 112 -9.55 3.35 5.02
CA VAL A 112 -9.67 2.24 5.99
C VAL A 112 -8.69 2.44 7.15
N ARG A 113 -7.43 2.78 6.87
CA ARG A 113 -6.41 3.04 7.91
C ARG A 113 -6.76 4.23 8.81
N SER A 114 -7.45 5.24 8.28
CA SER A 114 -7.91 6.38 9.09
C SER A 114 -8.92 5.99 10.18
N LEU A 115 -9.51 4.79 10.09
CA LEU A 115 -10.47 4.26 11.05
C LEU A 115 -9.83 3.46 12.19
N THR A 116 -8.51 3.27 12.17
CA THR A 116 -7.81 2.66 13.30
C THR A 116 -7.98 3.57 14.53
N PRO A 117 -8.55 3.06 15.65
CA PRO A 117 -8.61 3.84 16.87
C PRO A 117 -7.19 4.23 17.26
N ARG A 118 -6.93 5.53 17.38
CA ARG A 118 -5.71 6.01 18.01
C ARG A 118 -5.78 5.57 19.47
N GLY A 119 -5.18 4.43 19.80
CA GLY A 119 -4.52 4.32 21.10
C GLY A 119 -3.47 5.42 21.06
N ASP A 120 -3.64 6.44 21.90
CA ASP A 120 -2.72 7.57 22.14
C ASP A 120 -2.10 8.30 20.93
N ALA A 121 -2.27 9.63 20.91
CA ALA A 121 -1.74 10.48 19.85
C ALA A 121 -0.22 10.32 19.67
N SER A 122 0.20 9.92 18.48
CA SER A 122 1.53 10.28 17.96
C SER A 122 1.46 10.47 16.43
N PRO A 123 1.73 11.68 15.91
CA PRO A 123 1.77 11.91 14.48
C PRO A 123 3.15 11.50 13.97
N ALA A 124 3.24 10.35 13.30
CA ALA A 124 4.37 10.09 12.41
C ALA A 124 4.11 10.85 11.10
N VAL A 125 4.71 12.04 11.04
CA VAL A 125 5.06 12.75 9.80
C VAL A 125 6.06 11.93 9.02
#